data_AF-A0A6A6FI31-F1
#
_entry.id   AF-A0A6A6FI31-F1
#
_cell.length_a   1.000
_cell.length_b   1.000
_cell.length_c   1.000
_cell.angle_alpha   90.00
_cell.angle_beta   90.00
_cell.angle_gamma   90.00
#
_symmetry.space_group_name_H-M   'P 1'
#
loop_
_entity.id
_entity.type
_entity.pdbx_description
1 polymer ?
#
loop_
_entity_poly.entity_id
_entity_poly.type
_entity_poly.pdbx_seq_one_letter_code
_entity_poly.pdbx_strand_id
1 'polypeptide(L)'
;MHHRTPKSVFFGRKDTVIPVPCQKRPKAPKSNPRAQREQLKEEISKLEHEFLKTRKTRETNEIKYERSHNMQGKTERARMTAYIEGCRMREAVLMDLLGEARNMLVFAEEHDRLQDRGYAKTYLDRMDLWRQAVAKETWRRR
;
A
#
# COMPACT_ATOMS: atom_id res chain seq x y z
N MET A 1 40.56 5.09 -37.28
CA MET A 1 39.51 5.20 -36.25
C MET A 1 40.15 4.94 -34.90
N HIS A 2 40.14 5.92 -33.98
CA HIS A 2 40.78 5.80 -32.67
C HIS A 2 39.73 5.57 -31.57
N HIS A 3 39.80 4.40 -30.93
CA HIS A 3 38.98 4.04 -29.77
C HIS A 3 39.36 4.90 -28.56
N ARG A 4 38.40 5.65 -28.01
CA ARG A 4 38.55 6.33 -26.72
C ARG A 4 38.19 5.35 -25.60
N THR A 5 39.17 4.99 -24.77
CA THR A 5 38.94 4.32 -23.49
C THR A 5 38.25 5.28 -22.50
N PRO A 6 37.23 4.84 -21.74
CA PRO A 6 36.58 5.70 -20.75
C PRO A 6 37.51 5.95 -19.56
N LYS A 7 37.60 7.22 -19.14
CA LYS A 7 38.36 7.64 -17.95
C LYS A 7 37.70 7.07 -16.70
N SER A 8 38.48 6.41 -15.85
CA SER A 8 38.05 5.95 -14.52
C SER A 8 37.70 7.15 -13.63
N VAL A 9 36.47 7.21 -13.14
CA VAL A 9 36.05 8.21 -12.16
C VAL A 9 36.49 7.71 -10.78
N PHE A 10 37.51 8.36 -10.22
CA PHE A 10 37.91 8.16 -8.82
C PHE A 10 36.98 8.98 -7.92
N PHE A 11 36.19 8.30 -7.08
CA PHE A 11 35.47 8.97 -6.00
C PHE A 11 36.45 9.22 -4.84
N GLY A 12 36.75 10.49 -4.59
CA GLY A 12 37.59 10.90 -3.47
C GLY A 12 36.87 10.65 -2.14
N ARG A 13 37.61 10.18 -1.13
CA ARG A 13 37.14 9.87 0.25
C ARG A 13 36.54 11.06 1.05
N LYS A 14 36.13 12.15 0.40
CA LYS A 14 35.64 13.38 1.04
C LYS A 14 34.34 13.94 0.43
N ASP A 15 33.64 13.16 -0.39
CA ASP A 15 32.24 13.46 -0.68
C ASP A 15 31.43 13.08 0.56
N THR A 16 31.26 14.07 1.43
CA THR A 16 30.42 13.98 2.62
C THR A 16 28.98 13.79 2.15
N VAL A 17 28.58 12.54 1.92
CA VAL A 17 27.19 12.15 1.72
C VAL A 17 26.44 12.68 2.92
N ILE A 18 25.66 13.75 2.74
CA ILE A 18 24.70 14.21 3.74
C ILE A 18 23.82 12.99 4.02
N PRO A 19 23.86 12.39 5.22
CA PRO A 19 23.00 11.27 5.51
C PRO A 19 21.57 11.79 5.36
N VAL A 20 20.79 11.15 4.49
CA VAL A 20 19.34 11.34 4.47
C VAL A 20 18.89 11.25 5.93
N PRO A 21 18.15 12.23 6.47
CA PRO A 21 17.72 12.20 7.86
C PRO A 21 17.02 10.87 8.07
N CYS A 22 17.70 9.97 8.79
CA CYS A 22 17.14 8.69 9.17
C CYS A 22 16.05 9.05 10.17
N GLN A 23 14.85 9.32 9.66
CA GLN A 23 13.68 9.60 10.49
C GLN A 23 13.68 8.51 11.54
N LYS A 24 13.81 8.91 12.81
CA LYS A 24 13.82 7.98 13.94
C LYS A 24 12.59 7.12 13.77
N ARG A 25 12.79 5.86 13.34
CA ARG A 25 11.71 4.88 13.26
C ARG A 25 11.02 4.95 14.61
N PRO A 26 9.70 5.21 14.67
CA PRO A 26 8.98 5.08 15.92
C PRO A 26 9.35 3.71 16.49
N LYS A 27 9.92 3.67 17.69
CA LYS A 27 10.09 2.39 18.38
C LYS A 27 8.67 1.85 18.49
N ALA A 28 8.35 0.83 17.70
CA ALA A 28 7.12 0.09 17.88
C ALA A 28 7.08 -0.27 19.37
N PRO A 29 6.04 0.15 20.13
CA PRO A 29 5.90 -0.33 21.49
C PRO A 29 6.03 -1.86 21.44
N LYS A 30 6.68 -2.47 22.43
CA LYS A 30 6.72 -3.93 22.58
C LYS A 30 5.30 -4.43 22.83
N SER A 31 4.46 -4.37 21.80
CA SER A 31 3.07 -4.74 21.86
C SER A 31 3.04 -6.24 21.88
N ASN A 32 2.31 -6.78 22.84
CA ASN A 32 1.99 -8.19 22.94
C ASN A 32 1.70 -8.78 21.54
N PRO A 33 2.38 -9.86 21.12
CA PRO A 33 2.05 -10.67 19.95
C PRO A 33 0.57 -10.71 19.57
N ARG A 34 -0.24 -11.00 20.59
CA ARG A 34 -1.69 -11.14 20.48
C ARG A 34 -2.37 -9.83 20.11
N ALA A 35 -1.93 -8.72 20.70
CA ALA A 35 -2.47 -7.40 20.42
C ALA A 35 -2.14 -6.94 18.99
N GLN A 36 -0.95 -7.25 18.47
CA GLN A 36 -0.61 -6.93 17.06
C GLN A 36 -1.49 -7.69 16.08
N ARG A 37 -1.79 -8.96 16.37
CA ARG A 37 -2.68 -9.79 15.55
C ARG A 37 -4.10 -9.25 15.54
N GLU A 38 -4.65 -8.93 16.70
CA GLU A 38 -6.00 -8.38 16.79
C GLU A 38 -6.09 -7.03 16.07
N GLN A 39 -5.07 -6.18 16.21
CA GLN A 39 -4.98 -4.95 15.43
C GLN A 39 -4.94 -5.22 13.92
N LEU A 40 -4.15 -6.20 13.46
CA LEU A 40 -4.08 -6.57 12.04
C LEU A 40 -5.44 -7.08 11.52
N LYS A 41 -6.17 -7.88 12.30
CA LYS A 41 -7.53 -8.33 11.96
C LYS A 41 -8.50 -7.16 11.83
N GLU A 42 -8.42 -6.19 12.75
CA GLU A 42 -9.24 -4.98 12.70
C GLU A 42 -8.93 -4.14 11.45
N GLU A 43 -7.65 -3.97 11.11
CA GLU A 43 -7.22 -3.25 9.92
C GLU A 43 -7.63 -3.97 8.62
N ILE A 44 -7.59 -5.31 8.58
CA ILE A 44 -8.15 -6.10 7.48
C ILE A 44 -9.64 -5.83 7.31
N SER A 45 -10.42 -5.88 8.40
CA SER A 45 -11.86 -5.62 8.36
C SER A 45 -12.17 -4.21 7.83
N LYS A 46 -11.39 -3.21 8.23
CA LYS A 46 -11.52 -1.82 7.72
C LYS A 46 -11.21 -1.73 6.23
N LEU A 47 -10.16 -2.40 5.76
CA LEU A 47 -9.80 -2.42 4.34
C LEU A 47 -10.85 -3.14 3.49
N GLU A 48 -11.40 -4.25 3.98
CA GLU A 48 -12.50 -4.97 3.31
C GLU A 48 -13.74 -4.07 3.18
N HIS A 49 -14.05 -3.28 4.21
CA HIS A 49 -15.13 -2.31 4.18
C HIS A 49 -14.88 -1.21 3.13
N GLU A 50 -13.68 -0.61 3.09
CA GLU A 50 -13.35 0.42 2.09
C GLU A 50 -13.31 -0.13 0.66
N PHE A 51 -12.88 -1.39 0.48
CA PHE A 51 -12.95 -2.09 -0.80
C PHE A 51 -14.41 -2.23 -1.25
N LEU A 52 -15.28 -2.79 -0.40
CA LEU A 52 -16.69 -2.99 -0.73
C LEU A 52 -17.41 -1.67 -1.03
N LYS A 53 -17.10 -0.62 -0.27
CA LYS A 53 -17.61 0.74 -0.50
C LYS A 53 -17.16 1.29 -1.85
N THR A 54 -15.88 1.13 -2.19
CA THR A 54 -15.34 1.58 -3.49
C THR A 54 -16.01 0.84 -4.64
N ARG A 55 -16.14 -0.49 -4.53
CA ARG A 55 -16.80 -1.34 -5.51
C ARG A 55 -18.26 -0.99 -5.73
N LYS A 56 -19.06 -0.85 -4.66
CA LYS A 56 -20.46 -0.43 -4.75
C LYS A 56 -20.61 0.93 -5.45
N THR A 57 -19.69 1.85 -5.16
CA THR A 57 -19.69 3.17 -5.78
C THR A 57 -19.37 3.07 -7.27
N ARG A 58 -18.39 2.26 -7.66
CA ARG A 58 -18.09 2.00 -9.07
C ARG A 58 -19.29 1.41 -9.80
N GLU A 59 -19.82 0.29 -9.31
CA GLU A 59 -20.94 -0.44 -9.94
C GLU A 59 -22.16 0.48 -10.11
N THR A 60 -22.48 1.30 -9.10
CA THR A 60 -23.58 2.27 -9.19
C THR A 60 -23.35 3.32 -10.29
N ASN A 61 -22.12 3.84 -10.41
CA ASN A 61 -21.80 4.85 -11.43
C ASN A 61 -21.68 4.25 -12.84
N GLU A 62 -21.20 3.01 -12.95
CA GLU A 62 -21.14 2.24 -14.19
C GLU A 62 -22.54 1.98 -14.73
N ILE A 63 -23.47 1.53 -13.89
CA ILE A 63 -24.89 1.36 -14.27
C ILE A 63 -25.53 2.70 -14.66
N LYS A 64 -25.26 3.78 -13.92
CA LYS A 64 -25.77 5.13 -14.28
C LYS A 64 -25.24 5.57 -15.63
N TYR A 65 -23.96 5.32 -15.90
CA TYR A 65 -23.33 5.64 -17.17
C TYR A 65 -23.96 4.86 -18.32
N GLU A 66 -24.08 3.53 -18.18
CA GLU A 66 -24.71 2.66 -19.17
C GLU A 66 -26.16 3.04 -19.47
N ARG A 67 -26.94 3.42 -18.45
CA ARG A 67 -28.35 3.83 -18.60
C ARG A 67 -28.53 5.26 -19.12
N SER A 68 -27.48 6.08 -19.10
CA SER A 68 -27.59 7.46 -19.58
C SER A 68 -27.50 7.51 -21.11
N HIS A 69 -28.66 7.56 -21.78
CA HIS A 69 -28.76 7.74 -23.23
C HIS A 69 -28.24 9.10 -23.73
N ASN A 70 -27.86 10.00 -22.83
CA ASN A 70 -27.67 11.42 -23.10
C ASN A 70 -26.38 11.98 -22.46
N MET A 71 -25.27 11.25 -22.53
CA MET A 71 -23.95 11.86 -22.29
C MET A 71 -23.65 12.79 -23.49
N GLN A 72 -24.23 13.98 -23.43
CA GLN A 72 -24.31 14.96 -24.53
C GLN A 72 -22.95 15.61 -24.85
N GLY A 73 -21.94 15.45 -23.98
CA GLY A 73 -20.59 15.98 -24.19
C GLY A 73 -19.50 14.89 -24.19
N LYS A 74 -18.57 14.95 -25.16
CA LYS A 74 -17.33 14.13 -25.16
C LYS A 74 -16.55 14.27 -23.84
N THR A 75 -16.59 15.44 -23.23
CA THR A 75 -15.95 15.77 -21.95
C THR A 75 -16.58 15.06 -20.75
N GLU A 76 -17.92 14.95 -20.73
CA GLU A 76 -18.64 14.27 -19.65
C GLU A 76 -18.39 12.76 -19.68
N ARG A 77 -18.36 12.17 -20.88
CA ARG A 77 -17.96 10.75 -21.06
C ARG A 77 -16.54 10.51 -20.54
N ALA A 78 -15.59 11.35 -20.95
CA ALA A 78 -14.21 11.23 -20.50
C ALA A 78 -14.07 11.34 -18.97
N ARG A 79 -14.80 12.26 -18.33
CA ARG A 79 -14.83 12.39 -16.86
C ARG A 79 -15.37 11.14 -16.18
N MET A 80 -16.47 10.59 -16.69
CA MET A 80 -17.08 9.38 -16.12
C MET A 80 -16.18 8.15 -16.31
N THR A 81 -15.59 7.97 -17.49
CA THR A 81 -14.62 6.90 -17.74
C THR A 81 -13.40 7.02 -16.83
N ALA A 82 -12.84 8.22 -16.66
CA ALA A 82 -11.72 8.44 -15.75
C ALA A 82 -12.09 8.15 -14.28
N TYR A 83 -13.32 8.45 -13.88
CA TYR A 83 -13.81 8.13 -12.54
C TYR A 83 -13.92 6.62 -12.30
N ILE A 84 -14.57 5.90 -13.23
CA ILE A 84 -14.72 4.43 -13.15
C ILE A 84 -13.35 3.75 -13.13
N GLU A 85 -12.43 4.19 -13.99
CA GLU A 85 -11.07 3.67 -14.04
C GLU A 85 -10.31 3.96 -12.74
N GLY A 86 -10.45 5.17 -12.18
CA GLY A 86 -9.91 5.51 -10.87
C GLY A 86 -10.43 4.62 -9.75
N CYS A 87 -11.72 4.24 -9.78
CA CYS A 87 -12.28 3.27 -8.85
C CYS A 87 -11.69 1.86 -9.05
N ARG A 88 -11.53 1.39 -10.30
CA ARG A 88 -10.92 0.07 -10.60
C ARG A 88 -9.47 -0.01 -10.15
N MET A 89 -8.68 1.05 -10.38
CA MET A 89 -7.30 1.13 -9.88
C MET A 89 -7.25 1.07 -8.36
N ARG A 90 -8.14 1.78 -7.68
CA ARG A 90 -8.23 1.74 -6.21
C ARG A 90 -8.67 0.36 -5.70
N GLU A 91 -9.61 -0.30 -6.36
CA GLU A 91 -9.99 -1.68 -6.05
C GLU A 91 -8.78 -2.63 -6.13
N ALA A 92 -7.94 -2.50 -7.16
CA ALA A 92 -6.72 -3.30 -7.30
C ALA A 92 -5.73 -3.05 -6.13
N VAL A 93 -5.46 -1.79 -5.81
CA VAL A 93 -4.56 -1.43 -4.69
C VAL A 93 -5.09 -1.97 -3.35
N LEU A 94 -6.40 -1.86 -3.10
CA LEU A 94 -7.01 -2.38 -1.88
C LEU A 94 -6.95 -3.91 -1.82
N MET A 95 -7.12 -4.60 -2.95
CA MET A 95 -6.96 -6.06 -3.03
C MET A 95 -5.53 -6.51 -2.74
N ASP A 96 -4.53 -5.81 -3.27
CA ASP A 96 -3.12 -6.10 -3.00
C ASP A 96 -2.80 -5.91 -1.51
N LEU A 97 -3.24 -4.80 -0.92
CA LEU A 97 -3.07 -4.52 0.51
C LEU A 97 -3.75 -5.58 1.39
N LEU A 98 -4.95 -6.04 1.01
CA LEU A 98 -5.66 -7.12 1.70
C LEU A 98 -4.92 -8.45 1.58
N GLY A 99 -4.37 -8.76 0.40
CA GLY A 99 -3.55 -9.95 0.18
C GLY A 99 -2.30 -9.95 1.06
N GLU A 100 -1.58 -8.83 1.11
CA GLU A 100 -0.42 -8.66 1.98
C GLU A 100 -0.79 -8.80 3.46
N ALA A 101 -1.89 -8.19 3.89
CA ALA A 101 -2.38 -8.24 5.26
C ALA A 101 -2.70 -9.67 5.71
N ARG A 102 -3.41 -10.43 4.86
CA ARG A 102 -3.74 -11.84 5.11
C ARG A 102 -2.50 -12.71 5.18
N ASN A 103 -1.54 -12.51 4.28
CA ASN A 103 -0.25 -13.21 4.33
C ASN A 103 0.52 -12.91 5.62
N MET A 104 0.52 -11.65 6.07
CA MET A 104 1.13 -11.27 7.34
C MET A 104 0.40 -11.84 8.55
N LEU A 105 -0.91 -12.02 8.49
CA LEU A 105 -1.70 -12.64 9.54
C LEU A 105 -1.35 -14.13 9.67
N VAL A 106 -1.32 -14.86 8.54
CA VAL A 106 -0.89 -16.27 8.50
C VAL A 106 0.52 -16.42 9.05
N PHE A 107 1.44 -15.53 8.64
CA PHE A 107 2.81 -15.55 9.15
C PHE A 107 2.88 -15.31 10.66
N ALA A 108 2.12 -14.36 11.20
CA ALA A 108 2.05 -14.14 12.65
C ALA A 108 1.52 -15.37 13.38
N GLU A 109 0.43 -15.97 12.88
CA GLU A 109 -0.18 -17.16 13.48
C GLU A 109 0.77 -18.36 13.48
N GLU A 110 1.55 -18.55 12.42
CA GLU A 110 2.56 -19.60 12.34
C GLU A 110 3.75 -19.32 13.27
N HIS A 111 4.18 -18.06 13.39
CA HIS A 111 5.26 -17.69 14.30
C HIS A 111 4.88 -17.79 15.79
N ASP A 112 3.60 -17.63 16.14
CA ASP A 112 3.14 -17.90 17.51
C ASP A 112 3.16 -19.38 17.86
N ARG A 113 3.10 -20.28 16.87
CA ARG A 113 3.31 -21.73 17.09
C ARG A 113 4.77 -22.08 17.34
N LEU A 114 5.70 -21.26 16.82
CA LEU A 114 7.14 -21.43 16.92
C LEU A 114 7.76 -20.62 18.07
N GLN A 115 7.00 -20.39 19.16
CA GLN A 115 7.44 -19.66 20.36
C GLN A 115 8.88 -20.04 20.73
N ASP A 116 9.80 -19.06 20.62
CA ASP A 116 11.17 -18.96 21.17
C ASP A 116 12.15 -18.22 20.25
N ARG A 117 11.80 -17.95 18.98
CA ARG A 117 12.74 -17.28 18.04
C ARG A 117 12.54 -15.78 17.82
N GLY A 118 11.67 -15.14 18.61
CA GLY A 118 11.36 -13.71 18.48
C GLY A 118 10.66 -13.38 17.15
N TYR A 119 10.01 -12.21 17.08
CA TYR A 119 9.55 -11.71 15.79
C TYR A 119 10.78 -11.44 14.92
N ALA A 120 10.91 -12.17 13.82
CA ALA A 120 11.92 -11.88 12.82
C ALA A 120 11.80 -10.39 12.50
N LYS A 121 12.88 -9.60 12.73
CA LYS A 121 12.91 -8.15 12.53
C LYS A 121 12.30 -7.72 11.18
N THR A 122 12.42 -8.57 10.17
CA THR A 122 11.84 -8.45 8.84
C THR A 122 10.31 -8.39 8.81
N TYR A 123 9.61 -9.10 9.72
CA TYR A 123 8.15 -9.09 9.82
C TYR A 123 7.62 -7.74 10.31
N LEU A 124 8.21 -7.20 11.38
CA LEU A 124 7.81 -5.91 11.93
C LEU A 124 8.07 -4.77 10.93
N ASP A 125 9.22 -4.81 10.24
CA ASP A 125 9.52 -3.84 9.18
C ASP A 125 8.51 -3.92 8.03
N ARG A 126 8.06 -5.13 7.66
CA ARG A 126 7.04 -5.33 6.61
C ARG A 126 5.66 -4.84 7.05
N MET A 127 5.26 -5.10 8.30
CA MET A 127 4.02 -4.57 8.87
C MET A 127 4.00 -3.04 8.87
N ASP A 128 5.10 -2.38 9.25
CA ASP A 128 5.16 -0.92 9.31
C ASP A 128 5.07 -0.29 7.91
N LEU A 129 5.73 -0.89 6.90
CA LEU A 129 5.60 -0.45 5.51
C LEU A 129 4.17 -0.61 5.00
N TRP A 130 3.54 -1.74 5.30
CA TRP A 130 2.16 -1.98 4.92
C TRP A 130 1.20 -1.00 5.59
N ARG A 131 1.35 -0.72 6.89
CA ARG A 131 0.55 0.30 7.60
C ARG A 131 0.69 1.68 6.96
N GLN A 132 1.89 2.06 6.54
CA GLN A 132 2.10 3.33 5.81
C GLN A 132 1.37 3.34 4.46
N ALA A 133 1.38 2.22 3.73
CA ALA A 133 0.65 2.09 2.47
C ALA A 133 -0.88 2.16 2.68
N VAL A 134 -1.39 1.48 3.71
CA VAL A 134 -2.80 1.55 4.14
C VAL A 134 -3.19 2.98 4.51
N ALA A 135 -2.37 3.67 5.30
CA ALA A 135 -2.59 5.07 5.65
C ALA A 135 -2.62 5.94 4.38
N LYS A 136 -1.66 5.77 3.46
CA LYS A 136 -1.66 6.54 2.20
C LYS A 136 -2.94 6.32 1.39
N GLU A 137 -3.43 5.09 1.30
CA GLU A 137 -4.61 4.79 0.47
C GLU A 137 -5.93 5.21 1.14
N THR A 138 -6.04 5.03 2.46
CA THR A 138 -7.23 5.43 3.22
C THR A 138 -7.35 6.94 3.39
N TRP A 139 -6.23 7.67 3.47
CA TRP A 139 -6.21 9.12 3.67
C TRP A 139 -6.28 9.96 2.39
N ARG A 140 -6.21 9.36 1.20
CA ARG A 140 -6.42 10.03 -0.11
C ARG A 140 -7.82 10.65 -0.31
N ARG A 141 -8.67 10.64 0.72
CA ARG A 141 -10.04 11.18 0.73
C ARG A 141 -10.27 12.35 1.71
N ARG A 142 -9.23 12.90 2.35
CA ARG A 142 -9.36 14.14 3.13
C ARG A 142 -8.81 15.34 2.38
#